data_AF-A0A1V5ASS3-F1
#
_entry.id   AF-A0A1V5ASS3-F1
#
_cell.length_a   1.000
_cell.length_b   1.000
_cell.length_c   1.000
_cell.angle_alpha   90.00
_cell.angle_beta   90.00
_cell.angle_gamma   90.00
#
_symmetry.space_group_name_H-M   'P 1'
#
loop_
_entity.id
_entity.type
_entity.pdbx_description
1 polymer ?
#
loop_
_entity_poly.entity_id
_entity_poly.type
_entity_poly.pdbx_seq_one_letter_code
_entity_poly.pdbx_strand_id
1 'polypeptide(L)'
;MAYRDLAIRLSSEGKHHFVASALEDGKSVASSSFELRSDELRITKRLRELEKAAAKPESLVTFHKDFGQMLYGKVLAGDLKSYFQKQIDANGDGLRISLQFDDNAQWLATLPWEFLHDGEDFLVASAIS
;
A
#
# COMPACT_ATOMS: atom_id res chain seq x y z
N MET A 1 -23.17 -1.47 9.43
CA MET A 1 -22.32 -2.54 8.85
C MET A 1 -21.01 -2.54 9.60
N ALA A 2 -20.55 -3.68 10.10
CA ALA A 2 -19.26 -3.79 10.77
C ALA A 2 -18.23 -4.15 9.71
N TYR A 3 -17.44 -3.18 9.27
CA TYR A 3 -16.29 -3.44 8.41
C TYR A 3 -15.27 -4.26 9.20
N ARG A 4 -14.72 -5.30 8.59
CA ARG A 4 -13.59 -6.02 9.17
C ARG A 4 -12.33 -5.22 8.86
N ASP A 5 -11.61 -4.83 9.90
CA ASP A 5 -10.36 -4.09 9.77
C ASP A 5 -9.21 -5.10 9.60
N LEU A 6 -8.59 -5.12 8.42
CA LEU A 6 -7.33 -5.84 8.19
C LEU A 6 -6.16 -4.91 8.50
N ALA A 7 -5.36 -5.24 9.50
CA ALA A 7 -4.12 -4.52 9.76
C ALA A 7 -2.98 -5.11 8.92
N ILE A 8 -2.25 -4.26 8.20
CA ILE A 8 -1.01 -4.63 7.51
C ILE A 8 0.13 -3.83 8.16
N ARG A 9 1.09 -4.53 8.75
CA ARG A 9 2.31 -3.93 9.29
C ARG A 9 3.42 -3.94 8.25
N LEU A 10 4.09 -2.82 8.12
CA LEU A 10 5.23 -2.59 7.24
C LEU A 10 6.47 -2.36 8.11
N SER A 11 7.46 -3.24 7.94
CA SER A 11 8.72 -3.19 8.68
C SER A 11 9.90 -3.20 7.71
N SER A 12 11.05 -2.66 8.14
CA SER A 12 12.29 -2.72 7.37
C SER A 12 13.19 -3.85 7.87
N GLU A 13 13.67 -4.67 6.93
CA GLU A 13 14.71 -5.69 7.16
C GLU A 13 16.09 -5.22 6.64
N GLY A 14 16.13 -4.10 5.92
CA GLY A 14 17.35 -3.51 5.41
C GLY A 14 17.05 -2.26 4.58
N LYS A 15 18.12 -1.61 4.09
CA LYS A 15 18.06 -0.30 3.42
C LYS A 15 16.99 -0.19 2.32
N HIS A 16 16.73 -1.26 1.60
CA HIS A 16 15.74 -1.32 0.53
C HIS A 16 14.77 -2.50 0.67
N HIS A 17 14.87 -3.29 1.74
CA HIS A 17 14.11 -4.51 1.92
C HIS A 17 13.10 -4.32 3.04
N PHE A 18 11.85 -4.64 2.74
CA PHE A 18 10.71 -4.43 3.61
C PHE A 18 9.86 -5.69 3.66
N VAL A 19 9.13 -5.84 4.76
CA VAL A 19 8.14 -6.90 4.93
C VAL A 19 6.78 -6.26 5.18
N ALA A 20 5.78 -6.72 4.45
CA ALA A 20 4.38 -6.45 4.71
C ALA A 20 3.77 -7.69 5.39
N SER A 21 3.12 -7.51 6.53
CA SER A 21 2.52 -8.59 7.32
C SER A 21 1.07 -8.28 7.64
N ALA A 22 0.14 -9.15 7.22
CA ALA A 22 -1.23 -9.13 7.71
C ALA A 22 -1.27 -9.57 9.17
N LEU A 23 -1.99 -8.83 10.01
CA LEU A 23 -2.13 -9.10 11.43
C LEU A 23 -3.55 -9.51 11.79
N GLU A 24 -3.67 -10.59 12.54
CA GLU A 24 -4.88 -10.96 13.31
C GLU A 24 -4.49 -11.05 14.79
N ASP A 25 -5.24 -10.37 15.66
CA ASP A 25 -4.96 -10.33 17.11
C ASP A 25 -3.50 -9.98 17.45
N GLY A 26 -2.90 -9.10 16.65
CA GLY A 26 -1.51 -8.64 16.79
C GLY A 26 -0.44 -9.62 16.31
N LYS A 27 -0.81 -10.77 15.74
CA LYS A 27 0.12 -11.78 15.21
C LYS A 27 0.11 -11.80 13.68
N SER A 28 1.29 -11.99 13.09
CA SER A 28 1.43 -12.14 11.63
C SER A 28 0.80 -13.47 11.19
N VAL A 29 -0.19 -13.38 10.29
CA VAL A 29 -0.88 -14.55 9.70
C VAL A 29 -0.51 -14.80 8.25
N ALA A 30 -0.03 -13.77 7.55
CA ALA A 30 0.51 -13.86 6.19
C ALA A 30 1.49 -12.71 5.98
N SER A 31 2.50 -12.90 5.14
CA SER A 31 3.49 -11.86 4.85
C SER A 31 4.05 -11.96 3.44
N SER A 32 4.63 -10.85 2.99
CA SER A 32 5.40 -10.74 1.75
C SER A 32 6.60 -9.84 1.99
N SER A 33 7.74 -10.22 1.43
CA SER A 33 8.92 -9.37 1.38
C SER A 33 8.98 -8.64 0.04
N PHE A 34 9.38 -7.39 0.06
CA PHE A 34 9.50 -6.58 -1.15
C PHE A 34 10.69 -5.63 -1.08
N GLU A 35 11.22 -5.29 -2.26
CA GLU A 35 12.28 -4.31 -2.40
C GLU A 35 11.74 -2.97 -2.92
N LEU A 36 12.12 -1.87 -2.27
CA LEU A 36 11.81 -0.50 -2.67
C LEU A 36 13.02 0.41 -2.50
N ARG A 37 13.48 1.00 -3.61
CA ARG A 37 14.66 1.87 -3.65
C ARG A 37 14.25 3.32 -3.82
N SER A 38 14.06 4.04 -2.71
CA SER A 38 13.69 5.46 -2.72
C SER A 38 14.80 6.40 -3.22
N ASP A 39 16.05 5.92 -3.20
CA ASP A 39 17.23 6.60 -3.72
C ASP A 39 17.37 6.52 -5.25
N GLU A 40 16.54 5.70 -5.92
CA GLU A 40 16.38 5.84 -7.36
C GLU A 40 15.76 7.21 -7.66
N LEU A 41 16.57 8.09 -8.26
CA LEU A 41 16.21 9.43 -8.73
C LEU A 41 14.85 9.50 -9.45
N ARG A 42 14.41 8.37 -10.02
CA ARG A 42 13.09 8.21 -10.60
C ARG A 42 12.00 8.32 -9.54
N ILE A 43 12.01 7.54 -8.45
CA ILE A 43 10.93 7.54 -7.44
C ILE A 43 10.80 8.90 -6.75
N THR A 44 11.90 9.52 -6.33
CA THR A 44 11.87 10.83 -5.67
C THR A 44 11.42 11.95 -6.60
N LYS A 45 11.88 11.97 -7.86
CA LYS A 45 11.39 12.92 -8.86
C LYS A 45 9.90 12.71 -9.16
N ARG A 46 9.50 11.46 -9.25
CA ARG A 46 8.13 11.03 -9.53
C ARG A 46 7.15 11.35 -8.38
N LEU A 47 7.54 11.17 -7.12
CA LEU A 47 6.74 11.57 -5.95
C LEU A 47 6.53 13.09 -5.93
N ARG A 48 7.58 13.89 -6.22
CA ARG A 48 7.44 15.36 -6.36
C ARG A 48 6.54 15.77 -7.53
N GLU A 49 6.54 15.02 -8.63
CA GLU A 49 5.63 15.26 -9.75
C GLU A 49 4.18 14.96 -9.37
N LEU A 50 3.95 13.95 -8.51
CA LEU A 50 2.64 13.62 -7.97
C LEU A 50 2.11 14.70 -7.03
N GLU A 51 2.94 15.22 -6.12
CA GLU A 51 2.62 16.39 -5.27
C GLU A 51 2.23 17.61 -6.12
N LYS A 52 2.95 17.87 -7.21
CA LYS A 52 2.66 18.98 -8.14
C LYS A 52 1.40 18.75 -8.98
N ALA A 53 1.12 17.51 -9.37
CA ALA A 53 -0.06 17.13 -10.13
C ALA A 53 -1.32 17.16 -9.28
N ALA A 54 -1.26 16.78 -8.00
CA ALA A 54 -2.36 16.93 -7.05
C ALA A 54 -2.84 18.39 -6.91
N ALA A 55 -1.93 19.36 -7.12
CA ALA A 55 -2.26 20.78 -7.15
C ALA A 55 -2.90 21.27 -8.47
N LYS A 56 -3.03 20.42 -9.50
CA LYS A 56 -3.61 20.75 -10.81
C LYS A 56 -4.58 19.67 -11.30
N PRO A 57 -5.90 19.90 -11.26
CA PRO A 57 -6.90 18.89 -11.62
C PRO A 57 -6.89 18.45 -13.10
N GLU A 58 -6.25 19.22 -13.99
CA GLU A 58 -6.14 18.92 -15.43
C GLU A 58 -4.87 18.15 -15.81
N SER A 59 -4.09 17.70 -14.83
CA SER A 59 -2.84 16.99 -15.10
C SER A 59 -3.10 15.61 -15.70
N LEU A 60 -2.73 15.40 -16.97
CA LEU A 60 -2.70 14.11 -17.70
C LEU A 60 -1.72 13.07 -17.11
N VAL A 61 -1.26 13.29 -15.88
CA VAL A 61 -0.20 12.51 -15.25
C VAL A 61 -0.83 11.23 -14.70
N THR A 62 -0.79 10.16 -15.49
CA THR A 62 -1.16 8.77 -15.10
C THR A 62 -0.19 8.16 -14.08
N PHE A 63 0.86 8.90 -13.70
CA PHE A 63 1.93 8.40 -12.84
C PHE A 63 1.43 7.87 -11.48
N HIS A 64 0.42 8.51 -10.88
CA HIS A 64 -0.17 8.01 -9.63
C HIS A 64 -0.77 6.61 -9.78
N LYS A 65 -1.32 6.30 -10.97
CA LYS A 65 -1.82 4.97 -11.31
C LYS A 65 -0.68 3.98 -11.51
N ASP A 66 0.32 4.33 -12.32
CA ASP A 66 1.45 3.44 -12.58
C ASP A 66 2.25 3.12 -11.31
N PHE A 67 2.42 4.12 -10.44
CA PHE A 67 3.08 3.95 -9.14
C PHE A 67 2.25 3.14 -8.17
N GLY A 68 0.96 3.45 -8.07
CA GLY A 68 0.00 2.70 -7.28
C GLY A 68 -0.02 1.22 -7.66
N GLN A 69 -0.03 0.92 -8.96
CA GLN A 69 0.03 -0.44 -9.49
C GLN A 69 1.34 -1.15 -9.19
N MET A 70 2.47 -0.47 -9.37
CA MET A 70 3.78 -1.01 -9.01
C MET A 70 3.88 -1.30 -7.51
N LEU A 71 3.43 -0.38 -6.66
CA LEU A 71 3.46 -0.55 -5.20
C LEU A 71 2.54 -1.69 -4.77
N TYR A 72 1.36 -1.82 -5.38
CA TYR A 72 0.42 -2.91 -5.12
C TYR A 72 1.04 -4.25 -5.43
N GLY A 73 1.59 -4.41 -6.64
CA GLY A 73 2.23 -5.66 -7.06
C GLY A 73 3.45 -6.04 -6.21
N LYS A 74 4.14 -5.05 -5.61
CA LYS A 74 5.26 -5.30 -4.69
C LYS A 74 4.78 -5.72 -3.30
N VAL A 75 3.85 -4.95 -2.72
CA VAL A 75 3.40 -5.15 -1.34
C VAL A 75 2.47 -6.36 -1.25
N LEU A 76 1.42 -6.41 -2.07
CA LEU A 76 0.44 -7.49 -2.06
C LEU A 76 0.88 -8.59 -3.04
N ALA A 77 1.86 -9.38 -2.60
CA ALA A 77 2.39 -10.53 -3.32
C ALA A 77 2.32 -11.82 -2.48
N GLY A 78 2.49 -12.97 -3.13
CA GLY A 78 2.62 -14.27 -2.47
C GLY A 78 1.49 -14.61 -1.50
N ASP A 79 1.88 -15.04 -0.29
CA ASP A 79 0.94 -15.46 0.77
C ASP A 79 0.09 -14.28 1.25
N LEU A 80 0.65 -13.08 1.32
CA LEU A 80 -0.10 -11.88 1.70
C LEU A 80 -1.20 -11.57 0.67
N LYS A 81 -0.92 -11.68 -0.63
CA LYS A 81 -1.94 -11.51 -1.68
C LYS A 81 -3.05 -12.55 -1.55
N SER A 82 -2.66 -13.82 -1.37
CA SER A 82 -3.61 -14.93 -1.24
C SER A 82 -4.52 -14.77 -0.03
N TYR A 83 -3.96 -14.30 1.09
CA TYR A 83 -4.73 -13.99 2.30
C TYR A 83 -5.63 -12.76 2.09
N PHE A 84 -5.12 -11.70 1.48
CA PHE A 84 -5.87 -10.50 1.15
C PHE A 84 -7.11 -10.79 0.30
N GLN A 85 -6.97 -11.60 -0.77
CA GLN A 85 -8.08 -12.00 -1.62
C GLN A 85 -9.15 -12.78 -0.84
N LYS A 86 -8.73 -13.72 0.01
CA LYS A 86 -9.67 -14.46 0.89
C LYS A 86 -10.46 -13.54 1.80
N GLN A 87 -9.85 -12.46 2.30
CA GLN A 87 -10.55 -11.47 3.11
C GLN A 87 -11.52 -10.64 2.27
N ILE A 88 -11.18 -10.27 1.03
CA ILE A 88 -12.13 -9.60 0.12
C ILE A 88 -13.34 -10.51 -0.14
N ASP A 89 -13.09 -11.75 -0.58
CA ASP A 89 -14.12 -12.71 -0.96
C ASP A 89 -15.06 -13.04 0.21
N ALA A 90 -14.53 -13.09 1.44
CA ALA A 90 -15.31 -13.38 2.63
C ALA A 90 -16.18 -12.21 3.13
N ASN A 91 -15.81 -10.97 2.82
CA ASN A 91 -16.48 -9.79 3.38
C ASN A 91 -17.50 -9.15 2.44
N GLY A 92 -17.39 -9.32 1.11
CA GLY A 92 -18.41 -8.98 0.10
C GLY A 92 -18.74 -7.48 -0.08
N ASP A 93 -18.72 -6.70 0.99
CA ASP A 93 -19.09 -5.27 1.08
C ASP A 93 -17.84 -4.35 1.19
N GLY A 94 -16.65 -4.91 0.96
CA GLY A 94 -15.37 -4.21 1.04
C GLY A 94 -14.58 -4.49 2.31
N LEU A 95 -13.27 -4.27 2.23
CA LEU A 95 -12.31 -4.53 3.30
C LEU A 95 -11.64 -3.22 3.70
N ARG A 96 -11.68 -2.89 5.00
CA ARG A 96 -10.96 -1.72 5.52
C ARG A 96 -9.55 -2.13 5.88
N ILE A 97 -8.55 -1.44 5.33
CA ILE A 97 -7.14 -1.70 5.64
C ILE A 97 -6.61 -0.62 6.59
N SER A 98 -5.94 -1.05 7.65
CA SER A 98 -5.11 -0.20 8.50
C SER A 98 -3.64 -0.49 8.21
N LEU A 99 -2.90 0.51 7.74
CA LEU A 99 -1.45 0.39 7.59
C LEU A 99 -0.76 0.80 8.90
N GLN A 100 0.15 -0.05 9.37
CA GLN A 100 1.01 0.21 10.53
C GLN A 100 2.46 0.24 10.05
N PHE A 101 3.23 1.24 10.49
CA PHE A 101 4.63 1.40 10.08
C PHE A 101 5.52 1.31 11.31
N ASP A 102 6.51 0.42 11.27
CA ASP A 102 7.53 0.35 12.31
C ASP A 102 8.45 1.58 12.24
N ASP A 103 9.12 1.90 13.36
CA ASP A 103 9.99 3.09 13.47
C ASP A 103 11.06 3.16 12.38
N ASN A 104 11.60 2.00 11.98
CA ASN A 104 12.61 1.90 10.92
C ASN A 104 12.04 1.97 9.49
N ALA A 105 10.72 2.01 9.35
CA ALA A 105 9.99 2.05 8.09
C ALA A 105 9.08 3.29 7.97
N GLN A 106 9.18 4.27 8.88
CA GLN A 106 8.34 5.47 8.92
C GLN A 106 8.27 6.25 7.59
N TRP A 107 9.36 6.26 6.82
CA TRP A 107 9.35 6.93 5.51
C TRP A 107 8.34 6.31 4.52
N LEU A 108 8.00 5.02 4.67
CA LEU A 108 6.98 4.38 3.85
C LEU A 108 5.61 5.05 4.05
N ALA A 109 5.34 5.65 5.22
CA ALA A 109 4.09 6.37 5.47
C ALA A 109 3.91 7.60 4.56
N THR A 110 4.97 8.11 3.94
CA THR A 110 4.90 9.23 2.99
C THR A 110 4.55 8.80 1.56
N LEU A 111 4.44 7.49 1.30
CA LEU A 111 4.02 6.99 0.00
C LEU A 111 2.51 7.16 -0.18
N PRO A 112 2.04 7.35 -1.42
CA PRO A 112 0.61 7.56 -1.66
C PRO A 112 -0.14 6.22 -1.74
N TRP A 113 -0.37 5.62 -0.58
CA TRP A 113 -1.05 4.33 -0.40
C TRP A 113 -2.48 4.31 -0.94
N GLU A 114 -3.12 5.48 -1.04
CA GLU A 114 -4.46 5.67 -1.59
C GLU A 114 -4.57 5.40 -3.09
N PHE A 115 -3.45 5.28 -3.81
CA PHE A 115 -3.45 4.89 -5.23
C PHE A 115 -3.16 3.42 -5.45
N LEU A 116 -3.03 2.61 -4.40
CA LEU A 116 -2.80 1.17 -4.55
C LEU A 116 -3.95 0.51 -5.33
N HIS A 117 -3.62 -0.13 -6.46
CA HIS A 117 -4.58 -0.85 -7.28
C HIS A 117 -3.88 -1.91 -8.14
N ASP A 118 -4.58 -2.92 -8.65
CA ASP A 118 -4.05 -3.78 -9.74
C ASP A 118 -4.67 -3.48 -11.11
N GLY A 119 -5.66 -2.59 -11.15
CA GLY A 119 -6.43 -2.25 -12.34
C GLY A 119 -7.85 -2.79 -12.30
N GLU A 120 -8.14 -3.74 -11.41
CA GLU A 120 -9.49 -4.25 -11.12
C GLU A 120 -9.91 -3.87 -9.69
N ASP A 121 -9.04 -4.12 -8.71
CA ASP A 121 -9.21 -3.73 -7.31
C ASP A 121 -8.49 -2.40 -7.02
N PHE A 122 -9.14 -1.55 -6.22
CA PHE A 122 -8.60 -0.26 -5.80
C PHE A 122 -8.72 -0.10 -4.28
N LEU A 123 -7.66 0.38 -3.65
CA LEU A 123 -7.72 0.83 -2.27
C LEU A 123 -8.29 2.25 -2.22
N VAL A 124 -9.44 2.41 -1.57
CA VAL A 124 -10.04 3.73 -1.33
C VAL A 124 -9.76 4.14 0.12
N ALA A 125 -9.03 5.23 0.30
CA ALA A 125 -8.91 5.87 1.61
C ALA A 125 -10.20 6.66 1.90
N SER A 126 -10.98 6.22 2.88
CA SER A 126 -12.03 7.06 3.48
C SER A 126 -11.46 7.72 4.74
N ALA A 127 -11.43 9.05 4.75
CA ALA A 127 -11.20 9.79 5.99
C ALA A 127 -12.43 9.59 6.87
N ILE A 128 -12.26 9.06 8.08
CA ILE A 128 -13.31 9.11 9.08
C ILE A 128 -13.32 10.54 9.61
N SER A 129 -14.35 11.31 9.22
CA SER A 129 -14.66 12.64 9.78
C SER A 129 -15.32 12.52 11.14
#